data_AF-A0A5S9QVU7-F1
#
_entry.id   AF-A0A5S9QVU7-F1
#
_cell.length_a   1.000
_cell.length_b   1.000
_cell.length_c   1.000
_cell.angle_alpha   90.00
_cell.angle_beta   90.00
_cell.angle_gamma   90.00
#
_symmetry.space_group_name_H-M   'P 1'
#
loop_
_entity.id
_entity.type
_entity.pdbx_description
1 polymer ?
#
loop_
_entity_poly.entity_id
_entity_poly.type
_entity_poly.pdbx_seq_one_letter_code
_entity_poly.pdbx_strand_id
1 'polypeptide(L)'
;MTAPGSIDERFDARATEKRVSMAEISYLRTQIEPAAPETVVTPIEAWIASEIDRLHSVNMRDWPAASAALNRGNGLVDVIAPACGLR
;
A
#
# COMPACT_ATOMS: atom_id res chain seq x y z
N MET A 1 31.26 -9.12 -3.08
CA MET A 1 30.70 -8.15 -2.12
C MET A 1 30.21 -6.96 -2.91
N THR A 2 28.90 -6.85 -3.14
CA THR A 2 28.28 -5.64 -3.68
C THR A 2 28.33 -4.53 -2.63
N ALA A 3 28.64 -3.31 -3.06
CA ALA A 3 28.63 -2.15 -2.17
C ALA A 3 27.19 -1.81 -1.77
N PRO A 4 26.93 -1.42 -0.50
CA PRO A 4 25.60 -1.05 -0.05
C PRO A 4 25.02 0.08 -0.92
N GLY A 5 23.80 -0.12 -1.41
CA GLY A 5 23.10 0.82 -2.29
C GLY A 5 23.41 0.65 -3.76
N SER A 6 23.96 -0.50 -4.16
CA SER A 6 24.15 -0.89 -5.57
C SER A 6 22.84 -0.83 -6.37
N ILE A 7 22.94 -0.70 -7.69
CA ILE A 7 21.78 -0.63 -8.59
C ILE A 7 20.90 -1.87 -8.45
N ASP A 8 21.50 -3.05 -8.33
CA ASP A 8 20.80 -4.34 -8.19
C ASP A 8 20.01 -4.40 -6.88
N GLU A 9 20.61 -3.98 -5.75
CA GLU A 9 19.91 -3.90 -4.45
C GLU A 9 18.69 -2.98 -4.50
N ARG A 10 18.75 -1.87 -5.27
CA ARG A 10 17.60 -0.97 -5.43
C ARG A 10 16.49 -1.58 -6.27
N PHE A 11 16.83 -2.34 -7.31
CA PHE A 11 15.85 -3.06 -8.11
C PHE A 11 15.17 -4.16 -7.29
N ASP A 12 15.93 -4.92 -6.51
CA ASP A 12 15.41 -5.97 -5.65
C ASP A 12 14.53 -5.41 -4.53
N ALA A 13 14.93 -4.28 -3.92
CA ALA A 13 14.11 -3.59 -2.93
C ALA A 13 12.75 -3.17 -3.51
N ARG A 14 12.75 -2.54 -4.69
CA ARG A 14 11.52 -2.14 -5.39
C ARG A 14 10.65 -3.34 -5.78
N ALA A 15 11.26 -4.40 -6.29
CA ALA A 15 10.53 -5.62 -6.66
C ALA A 15 9.91 -6.30 -5.43
N THR A 16 10.60 -6.23 -4.29
CA THR A 16 10.10 -6.72 -3.00
C THR A 16 8.94 -5.88 -2.49
N GLU A 17 9.09 -4.55 -2.48
CA GLU A 17 8.02 -3.61 -2.10
C GLU A 17 6.74 -3.85 -2.91
N LYS A 18 6.85 -3.99 -4.23
CA LYS A 18 5.71 -4.29 -5.11
C LYS A 18 5.04 -5.62 -4.78
N ARG A 19 5.82 -6.67 -4.50
CA ARG A 19 5.28 -7.99 -4.11
C ARG A 19 4.55 -7.94 -2.78
N VAL A 20 5.12 -7.27 -1.78
CA VAL A 20 4.51 -7.09 -0.46
C VAL A 20 3.19 -6.34 -0.58
N SER A 21 3.18 -5.20 -1.26
CA SER A 21 1.97 -4.39 -1.44
C SER A 21 0.85 -5.17 -2.14
N MET A 22 1.18 -5.95 -3.17
CA MET A 22 0.20 -6.80 -3.86
C MET A 22 -0.31 -7.95 -2.99
N ALA A 23 0.53 -8.53 -2.13
CA ALA A 23 0.13 -9.57 -1.19
C ALA A 23 -0.84 -9.02 -0.13
N GLU A 24 -0.57 -7.82 0.41
CA GLU A 24 -1.45 -7.13 1.35
C GLU A 24 -2.81 -6.79 0.72
N ILE A 25 -2.83 -6.23 -0.49
CA ILE A 25 -4.06 -5.98 -1.25
C ILE A 25 -4.86 -7.27 -1.43
N SER A 26 -4.19 -8.35 -1.84
CA SER A 26 -4.83 -9.65 -2.03
C SER A 26 -5.42 -10.19 -0.73
N TYR A 27 -4.68 -10.09 0.38
CA TYR A 27 -5.14 -10.51 1.68
C TYR A 27 -6.39 -9.73 2.10
N LEU A 28 -6.35 -8.40 2.11
CA LEU A 28 -7.48 -7.57 2.53
C LEU A 28 -8.75 -7.86 1.71
N ARG A 29 -8.64 -8.00 0.38
CA ARG A 29 -9.78 -8.35 -0.47
C ARG A 29 -10.43 -9.69 -0.13
N THR A 30 -9.71 -10.62 0.49
CA THR A 30 -10.25 -11.93 0.89
C THR A 30 -10.74 -11.98 2.33
N GLN A 31 -10.32 -11.01 3.17
CA GLN A 31 -10.56 -11.05 4.61
C GLN A 31 -11.57 -10.01 5.09
N ILE A 32 -11.95 -9.04 4.25
CA ILE A 32 -13.07 -8.14 4.57
C ILE A 32 -14.36 -8.95 4.49
N GLU A 33 -14.94 -9.23 5.66
CA GLU A 33 -16.25 -9.87 5.78
C GLU A 33 -17.34 -9.01 5.11
N PRO A 34 -18.30 -9.60 4.37
CA PRO A 34 -19.40 -8.85 3.76
C PRO A 34 -20.27 -8.06 4.77
N ALA A 35 -20.26 -8.47 6.04
CA ALA A 35 -20.98 -7.81 7.13
C ALA A 35 -20.13 -6.81 7.92
N ALA A 36 -18.89 -6.53 7.50
CA ALA A 36 -18.04 -5.54 8.16
C ALA A 36 -18.68 -4.14 8.09
N PRO A 37 -18.57 -3.31 9.15
CA PRO A 37 -19.13 -1.96 9.13
C PRO A 37 -18.52 -1.11 8.01
N GLU A 38 -19.34 -0.26 7.36
CA GLU A 38 -18.85 0.67 6.32
C GLU A 38 -17.71 1.57 6.83
N THR A 39 -17.74 1.95 8.11
CA THR A 39 -16.69 2.74 8.77
C THR A 39 -15.32 2.05 8.77
N VAL A 40 -15.27 0.74 8.51
CA VAL A 40 -14.06 -0.07 8.36
C VAL A 40 -13.81 -0.40 6.89
N VAL A 41 -14.85 -0.80 6.15
CA VAL A 41 -14.71 -1.24 4.74
C VAL A 41 -14.25 -0.09 3.84
N THR A 42 -14.93 1.06 3.89
CA THR A 42 -14.63 2.19 3.02
C THR A 42 -13.18 2.68 3.13
N PRO A 43 -12.59 2.91 4.32
CA PRO A 43 -11.20 3.33 4.40
C PRO A 43 -10.22 2.24 3.93
N ILE A 44 -10.52 0.95 4.11
CA ILE A 44 -9.69 -0.14 3.58
C ILE A 44 -9.74 -0.18 2.04
N GLU A 45 -10.91 -0.03 1.43
CA GLU A 45 -11.04 0.06 -0.02
C GLU A 45 -10.30 1.28 -0.60
N ALA A 46 -10.40 2.43 0.08
CA ALA A 46 -9.66 3.63 -0.27
C ALA A 46 -8.13 3.44 -0.14
N TRP A 47 -7.70 2.66 0.85
CA TRP A 47 -6.29 2.32 1.04
C TRP A 47 -5.79 1.41 -0.09
N ILE A 48 -6.56 0.38 -0.46
CA ILE A 48 -6.27 -0.50 -1.59
C ILE A 48 -6.14 0.32 -2.89
N ALA A 49 -7.06 1.24 -3.13
CA ALA A 49 -7.00 2.13 -4.29
C ALA A 49 -5.73 2.99 -4.28
N SER A 50 -5.37 3.55 -3.13
CA SER A 50 -4.16 4.37 -2.98
C SER A 50 -2.88 3.56 -3.23
N GLU A 51 -2.80 2.31 -2.78
CA GLU A 51 -1.66 1.44 -3.08
C GLU A 51 -1.57 1.06 -4.57
N ILE A 52 -2.70 0.80 -5.22
CA ILE A 52 -2.73 0.54 -6.67
C ILE A 52 -2.24 1.77 -7.45
N ASP A 53 -2.74 2.96 -7.11
CA ASP A 53 -2.30 4.23 -7.70
C ASP A 53 -0.79 4.43 -7.53
N ARG A 54 -0.30 4.21 -6.30
CA ARG A 54 1.12 4.33 -5.98
C ARG A 54 1.98 3.40 -6.83
N LEU A 55 1.62 2.12 -6.90
CA LEU A 55 2.33 1.11 -7.72
C LEU A 55 2.27 1.45 -9.22
N HIS A 56 1.16 2.01 -9.69
CA HIS A 56 1.02 2.47 -11.08
C HIS A 56 1.96 3.66 -11.36
N SER A 57 1.92 4.71 -10.54
CA SER A 57 2.79 5.89 -10.68
C SER A 57 4.27 5.54 -10.59
N VAL A 58 4.65 4.60 -9.71
CA VAL A 58 6.00 4.02 -9.61
C VAL A 58 6.46 3.37 -10.92
N ASN A 59 5.58 2.66 -11.62
CA ASN A 59 5.88 2.06 -12.94
C ASN A 59 6.00 3.15 -14.02
N MET A 60 5.15 4.18 -13.96
CA MET A 60 5.18 5.33 -14.88
C MET A 60 6.34 6.31 -14.61
N ARG A 61 7.06 6.12 -13.50
CA ARG A 61 8.11 7.03 -12.99
C ARG A 61 7.58 8.44 -12.66
N ASP A 62 6.29 8.54 -12.33
CA ASP A 62 5.67 9.75 -11.81
C ASP A 62 5.85 9.80 -10.30
N TRP A 63 6.99 10.34 -9.86
CA TRP A 63 7.34 10.40 -8.44
C TRP A 63 6.42 11.29 -7.61
N PRO A 64 6.02 12.50 -8.07
CA PRO A 64 5.04 13.30 -7.34
C PRO A 64 3.71 12.58 -7.11
N ALA A 65 3.17 11.90 -8.14
CA ALA A 65 1.93 11.15 -7.99
C ALA A 65 2.10 9.95 -7.04
N ALA A 66 3.22 9.23 -7.14
CA ALA A 66 3.54 8.12 -6.24
C ALA A 66 3.62 8.59 -4.77
N SER A 67 4.31 9.70 -4.50
CA SER A 67 4.39 10.27 -3.15
C SER A 67 3.03 10.76 -2.64
N ALA A 68 2.21 11.38 -3.49
CA ALA A 68 0.87 11.79 -3.12
C ALA A 68 -0.02 10.58 -2.76
N ALA A 69 0.04 9.51 -3.54
CA ALA A 69 -0.69 8.28 -3.27
C ALA A 69 -0.22 7.59 -1.98
N LEU A 70 1.10 7.51 -1.75
CA LEU A 70 1.67 6.99 -0.51
C LEU A 70 1.18 7.77 0.72
N ASN A 71 1.18 9.11 0.66
CA ASN A 71 0.73 9.94 1.78
C ASN A 71 -0.77 9.75 2.06
N ARG A 72 -1.61 9.59 1.02
CA ARG A 72 -3.03 9.25 1.19
C ARG A 72 -3.19 7.88 1.87
N GLY A 73 -2.47 6.87 1.40
CA GLY A 73 -2.48 5.52 1.97
C GLY A 73 -2.07 5.54 3.46
N ASN A 74 -0.97 6.21 3.80
CA ASN A 74 -0.52 6.34 5.18
C ASN A 74 -1.55 7.02 6.07
N GLY A 75 -2.18 8.10 5.60
CA GLY A 75 -3.24 8.77 6.37
C GLY A 75 -4.48 7.89 6.62
N LEU A 76 -4.74 6.90 5.76
CA LEU A 76 -5.82 5.94 5.96
C LEU A 76 -5.45 4.87 6.99
N VAL A 77 -4.17 4.52 7.17
CA VAL A 77 -3.74 3.59 8.23
C VAL A 77 -4.12 4.14 9.61
N ASP A 78 -3.93 5.45 9.81
CA ASP A 78 -4.31 6.16 11.04
C ASP A 78 -5.83 6.18 11.30
N VAL A 79 -6.64 5.90 10.27
CA VAL A 79 -8.11 5.78 10.36
C VAL A 79 -8.54 4.32 10.54
N ILE A 80 -7.94 3.40 9.77
CA ILE A 80 -8.27 1.97 9.77
C ILE A 80 -7.90 1.34 11.11
N ALA A 81 -6.70 1.61 11.64
CA ALA A 81 -6.23 0.95 12.85
C ALA A 81 -7.18 1.20 14.05
N PRO A 82 -7.57 2.44 14.38
CA PRO A 82 -8.58 2.70 15.42
C PRO A 82 -9.95 2.08 15.11
N ALA A 83 -10.40 2.11 13.86
CA ALA A 83 -11.70 1.54 13.46
C ALA A 83 -11.74 0.00 13.66
N CYS A 84 -10.58 -0.66 13.53
CA CYS A 84 -10.39 -2.09 13.81
C CYS A 84 -10.05 -2.39 15.29
N GLY A 85 -10.01 -1.38 16.17
CA GLY A 85 -9.65 -1.55 17.58
C GLY A 85 -8.15 -1.79 17.83
N LEU A 86 -7.30 -1.52 16.84
CA LEU A 86 -5.84 -1.57 16.95
C LEU A 86 -5.32 -0.24 17.52
N ARG A 87 -4.26 -0.31 18.33
CA ARG A 87 -3.56 0.85 18.93
C ARG A 87 -2.10 0.86 18.52
#